data_AF-A0A1H9FG90-F1
#
_entry.id   AF-A0A1H9FG90-F1
#
_cell.length_a   1.000
_cell.length_b   1.000
_cell.length_c   1.000
_cell.angle_alpha   90.00
_cell.angle_beta   90.00
_cell.angle_gamma   90.00
#
_symmetry.space_group_name_H-M   'P 1'
#
loop_
_entity.id
_entity.type
_entity.pdbx_description
1 polymer ?
#
loop_
_entity_poly.entity_id
_entity_poly.type
_entity_poly.pdbx_seq_one_letter_code
_entity_poly.pdbx_strand_id
1 'polypeptide(L)'
;MKKFLCLLFLLMNLMLPLDQVQAASFDIQSTKIEAQILDNGDVHFKQEYLYRIDEVNGVWIDVDGSGHELLDLHIGVVDDNGQVQYFEENNSEAPGTYQRSEEGTVSRFKIFYPSENDTKTFVLDYRLASIVDNYQDTAEFNWRIVGSGISENLAVEARIYLPDRLDEDEHFNVWGHGSPFGKVYPVRETDSAYIDVQVADNPSHTFVEVHALFPPRLTAKNPKQSPDKVYQQKVKEEEARVEQDRINFERQQSLGQLAMTILTSIGILGLIMGIFRHRSLVKKANPQPAHVPEHLFQPPSALQPALASQAFVRSQNVADPNDFSSTLLDLARRGYLQIEEISQVDGEDTVDILPLKAADDALTEYEKDALALVTLEDGQALRLSDLGDLMEADEDYKERQQDLMDDFSDHLADQVDEIRPDKSPYERKGGLNFTLVFLVAIFSIVGSGLIGGFTHIVSAKVWTYFIMGVACAIILLVIFLVLFIRQPFRTYEADKQYRSWRAFGQMLKDIGQMDLRKIGSLALWEEYLVYAVAFGYGKKVIKAMTHSFSQEELMNASLPFSFYANEGVFLSHFNDSVSESVNHSSFGSSSYSGSNSGGLGGGFSSGSSGGGGGGSGAGGF
;
A
#
# COMPACT_ATOMS: atom_id res chain seq x y z
N MET A 1 20.14 8.59 30.44
CA MET A 1 20.05 7.48 31.43
C MET A 1 18.65 7.32 32.03
N LYS A 2 18.17 8.11 33.01
CA LYS A 2 16.89 7.83 33.71
C LYS A 2 15.67 7.55 32.80
N LYS A 3 15.46 8.32 31.72
CA LYS A 3 14.38 8.08 30.75
C LYS A 3 14.52 6.76 29.98
N PHE A 4 15.75 6.34 29.68
CA PHE A 4 16.06 5.08 29.01
C PHE A 4 15.84 3.89 29.95
N LEU A 5 16.18 4.04 31.24
CA LEU A 5 15.96 3.02 32.26
C LEU A 5 14.45 2.79 32.51
N CYS A 6 13.63 3.85 32.53
CA CYS A 6 12.18 3.71 32.59
C CYS A 6 11.59 3.02 31.34
N LEU A 7 12.10 3.33 30.14
CA LEU A 7 11.66 2.69 28.90
C LEU A 7 12.02 1.20 28.88
N LEU A 8 13.25 0.86 29.31
CA LEU A 8 13.71 -0.52 29.41
C LEU A 8 12.90 -1.30 30.45
N PHE A 9 12.58 -0.71 31.60
CA PHE A 9 11.75 -1.34 32.63
C PHE A 9 10.29 -1.52 32.17
N LEU A 10 9.76 -0.63 31.34
CA LEU A 10 8.45 -0.77 30.71
C LEU A 10 8.43 -1.91 29.68
N LEU A 11 9.46 -2.01 28.84
CA LEU A 11 9.67 -3.10 27.88
C LEU A 11 9.86 -4.46 28.56
N MET A 12 10.58 -4.51 29.69
CA MET A 12 10.84 -5.77 30.41
C MET A 12 9.62 -6.31 31.16
N ASN A 13 8.65 -5.46 31.51
CA ASN A 13 7.34 -5.89 32.03
C ASN A 13 6.37 -6.31 30.90
N LEU A 14 6.68 -5.99 29.64
CA LEU A 14 5.95 -6.47 28.46
C LEU A 14 6.42 -7.86 27.98
N MET A 15 7.44 -8.42 28.64
CA MET A 15 8.12 -9.68 28.32
C MET A 15 7.98 -10.70 29.46
N LEU A 16 6.86 -10.67 30.19
CA LEU A 16 6.42 -11.84 30.92
C LEU A 16 5.95 -12.88 29.89
N PRO A 17 6.39 -14.15 29.96
CA PRO A 17 5.71 -15.19 29.21
C PRO A 17 4.27 -15.23 29.74
N LEU A 18 3.30 -14.90 28.88
CA LEU A 18 1.98 -15.47 29.06
C LEU A 18 2.18 -16.98 28.90
N ASP A 19 1.83 -17.75 29.93
CA ASP A 19 1.55 -19.16 29.72
C ASP A 19 0.52 -19.22 28.59
N GLN A 20 0.92 -19.77 27.44
CA GLN A 20 -0.03 -20.08 26.39
C GLN A 20 -0.86 -21.24 26.91
N VAL A 21 -1.94 -20.90 27.61
CA VAL A 21 -3.14 -21.73 27.67
C VAL A 21 -3.43 -22.08 26.22
N GLN A 22 -3.36 -23.37 25.91
CA GLN A 22 -3.62 -23.92 24.59
C GLN A 22 -5.09 -23.62 24.27
N ALA A 23 -5.30 -22.50 23.57
CA ALA A 23 -6.62 -21.99 23.27
C ALA A 23 -7.19 -22.78 22.10
N ALA A 24 -8.42 -23.27 22.27
CA ALA A 24 -9.20 -23.90 21.23
C ALA A 24 -9.17 -23.06 19.93
N SER A 25 -8.69 -23.66 18.84
CA SER A 25 -8.59 -23.02 17.52
C SER A 25 -9.65 -23.63 16.60
N PHE A 26 -10.68 -22.85 16.30
CA PHE A 26 -11.85 -23.24 15.52
C PHE A 26 -12.51 -22.01 14.87
N ASP A 27 -13.41 -22.25 13.93
CA ASP A 27 -14.19 -21.22 13.22
C ASP A 27 -15.60 -21.77 12.91
N ILE A 28 -16.66 -21.11 13.40
CA ILE A 28 -18.05 -21.56 13.24
C ILE A 28 -18.56 -21.08 11.87
N GLN A 29 -18.47 -21.94 10.86
CA GLN A 29 -18.79 -21.57 9.47
C GLN A 29 -20.27 -21.18 9.27
N SER A 30 -21.17 -21.96 9.88
CA SER A 30 -22.61 -21.79 9.66
C SER A 30 -23.45 -22.45 10.74
N THR A 31 -24.66 -21.93 10.95
CA THR A 31 -25.75 -22.63 11.65
C THR A 31 -26.96 -22.84 10.74
N LYS A 32 -27.57 -24.02 10.83
CA LYS A 32 -28.84 -24.38 10.19
C LYS A 32 -29.87 -24.65 11.27
N ILE A 33 -31.03 -24.01 11.17
CA ILE A 33 -32.05 -24.04 12.22
C ILE A 33 -33.39 -24.46 11.61
N GLU A 34 -33.87 -25.64 11.94
CA GLU A 34 -35.24 -26.05 11.67
C GLU A 34 -36.06 -25.88 12.95
N ALA A 35 -37.09 -25.04 12.90
CA ALA A 35 -38.02 -24.84 14.01
C ALA A 35 -39.42 -25.26 13.57
N GLN A 36 -40.16 -25.95 14.43
CA GLN A 36 -41.53 -26.38 14.19
C GLN A 36 -42.41 -25.84 15.31
N ILE A 37 -43.28 -24.89 14.97
CA ILE A 37 -44.30 -24.39 15.91
C ILE A 37 -45.38 -25.47 16.04
N LEU A 38 -45.72 -25.82 17.28
CA LEU A 38 -46.70 -26.85 17.60
C LEU A 38 -48.06 -26.23 17.94
N ASP A 39 -49.15 -26.99 17.78
CA ASP A 39 -50.52 -26.50 17.98
C ASP A 39 -50.85 -26.10 19.44
N ASN A 40 -49.98 -26.44 20.38
CA ASN A 40 -50.01 -26.05 21.79
C ASN A 40 -49.13 -24.83 22.12
N GLY A 41 -48.51 -24.17 21.13
CA GLY A 41 -47.69 -22.97 21.33
C GLY A 41 -46.26 -23.22 21.81
N ASP A 42 -45.85 -24.48 21.94
CA ASP A 42 -44.44 -24.86 22.07
C ASP A 42 -43.75 -24.77 20.70
N VAL A 43 -42.42 -24.72 20.70
CA VAL A 43 -41.61 -24.81 19.47
C VAL A 43 -40.49 -25.82 19.65
N HIS A 44 -40.40 -26.74 18.70
CA HIS A 44 -39.33 -27.72 18.58
C HIS A 44 -38.23 -27.15 17.68
N PHE A 45 -37.00 -27.06 18.18
CA PHE A 45 -35.83 -26.53 17.48
C PHE A 45 -34.82 -27.65 17.25
N LYS A 46 -34.38 -27.78 16.00
CA LYS A 46 -33.18 -28.54 15.63
C LYS A 46 -32.16 -27.56 15.06
N GLN A 47 -31.08 -27.34 15.80
CA GLN A 47 -29.97 -26.46 15.44
C GLN A 47 -28.74 -27.30 15.10
N GLU A 48 -28.16 -27.06 13.92
CA GLU A 48 -26.93 -27.71 13.46
C GLU A 48 -25.84 -26.64 13.33
N TYR A 49 -24.72 -26.79 14.04
CA TYR A 49 -23.58 -25.87 14.01
C TYR A 49 -22.38 -26.53 13.33
N LEU A 50 -21.92 -25.96 12.21
CA LEU A 50 -20.78 -26.43 11.44
C LEU A 50 -19.49 -25.74 11.92
N TYR A 51 -18.61 -26.48 12.56
CA TYR A 51 -17.29 -26.03 13.00
C TYR A 51 -16.21 -26.51 12.03
N ARG A 52 -15.32 -25.60 11.62
CA ARG A 52 -13.97 -25.94 11.13
C ARG A 52 -13.04 -25.92 12.34
N ILE A 53 -12.35 -27.03 12.62
CA ILE A 53 -11.57 -27.25 13.83
C ILE A 53 -10.10 -27.45 13.45
N ASP A 54 -9.21 -26.62 13.99
CA ASP A 54 -7.78 -26.90 13.95
C ASP A 54 -7.39 -27.75 15.16
N GLU A 55 -7.76 -27.35 16.38
CA GLU A 55 -7.61 -28.15 17.61
C GLU A 55 -8.61 -27.69 18.70
N VAL A 56 -9.46 -28.60 19.20
CA VAL A 56 -10.33 -28.38 20.37
C VAL A 56 -10.43 -29.63 21.25
N ASN A 57 -10.67 -29.44 22.56
CA ASN A 57 -11.06 -30.52 23.47
C ASN A 57 -12.59 -30.73 23.46
N GLY A 58 -13.35 -29.68 23.13
CA GLY A 58 -14.78 -29.79 22.90
C GLY A 58 -15.42 -28.47 22.49
N VAL A 59 -16.75 -28.44 22.48
CA VAL A 59 -17.54 -27.24 22.19
C VAL A 59 -18.55 -26.96 23.30
N TRP A 60 -18.87 -25.70 23.51
CA TRP A 60 -19.98 -25.29 24.38
C TRP A 60 -21.06 -24.61 23.54
N ILE A 61 -22.32 -24.87 23.87
CA ILE A 61 -23.49 -24.28 23.23
C ILE A 61 -24.46 -23.83 24.33
N ASP A 62 -24.89 -22.58 24.24
CA ASP A 62 -25.75 -21.90 25.20
C ASP A 62 -27.14 -21.70 24.60
N VAL A 63 -28.16 -22.17 25.30
CA VAL A 63 -29.58 -21.96 24.95
C VAL A 63 -30.22 -21.06 26.00
N ASP A 64 -30.57 -19.84 25.62
CA ASP A 64 -31.35 -18.93 26.47
C ASP A 64 -32.84 -19.26 26.37
N GLY A 65 -33.39 -19.92 27.38
CA GLY A 65 -34.83 -20.19 27.46
C GLY A 65 -35.66 -18.95 27.77
N SER A 66 -35.05 -17.82 28.18
CA SER A 66 -35.72 -16.57 28.56
C SER A 66 -36.90 -16.75 29.55
N GLY A 67 -36.81 -17.75 30.43
CA GLY A 67 -37.84 -18.11 31.41
C GLY A 67 -38.82 -19.20 30.97
N HIS A 68 -38.71 -19.70 29.74
CA HIS A 68 -39.43 -20.86 29.23
C HIS A 68 -38.73 -22.17 29.58
N GLU A 69 -39.51 -23.24 29.79
CA GLU A 69 -38.98 -24.56 30.13
C GLU A 69 -38.36 -25.24 28.90
N LEU A 70 -37.16 -25.80 29.09
CA LEU A 70 -36.42 -26.57 28.09
C LEU A 70 -36.74 -28.06 28.24
N LEU A 71 -37.37 -28.63 27.22
CA LEU A 71 -37.89 -29.99 27.15
C LEU A 71 -37.22 -30.79 26.03
N ASP A 72 -37.31 -32.12 26.11
CA ASP A 72 -36.93 -33.08 25.06
C ASP A 72 -35.52 -32.89 24.47
N LEU A 73 -34.58 -32.41 25.28
CA LEU A 73 -33.21 -32.12 24.87
C LEU A 73 -32.44 -33.39 24.45
N HIS A 74 -31.90 -33.36 23.24
CA HIS A 74 -30.92 -34.31 22.73
C HIS A 74 -29.77 -33.53 22.08
N ILE A 75 -28.54 -33.95 22.37
CA ILE A 75 -27.31 -33.32 21.85
C ILE A 75 -26.47 -34.37 21.15
N GLY A 76 -25.90 -34.06 20.00
CA GLY A 76 -25.10 -35.02 19.23
C GLY A 76 -24.15 -34.40 18.23
N VAL A 77 -23.53 -35.26 17.43
CA VAL A 77 -22.69 -34.89 16.27
C VAL A 77 -23.15 -35.66 15.05
N VAL A 78 -23.03 -35.06 13.86
CA VAL A 78 -23.30 -35.75 12.59
C VAL A 78 -22.11 -36.64 12.22
N ASP A 79 -22.38 -37.91 11.90
CA ASP A 79 -21.38 -38.88 11.44
C ASP A 79 -21.06 -38.74 9.93
N ASP A 80 -20.07 -39.49 9.45
CA ASP A 80 -19.64 -39.47 8.04
C ASP A 80 -20.74 -39.94 7.05
N ASN A 81 -21.82 -40.56 7.54
CA ASN A 81 -22.98 -41.02 6.77
C ASN A 81 -24.15 -40.01 6.79
N GLY A 82 -24.03 -38.91 7.52
CA GLY A 82 -25.09 -37.92 7.71
C GLY A 82 -26.13 -38.27 8.79
N GLN A 83 -25.85 -39.23 9.67
CA GLN A 83 -26.71 -39.59 10.80
C GLN A 83 -26.25 -38.89 12.10
N VAL A 84 -27.19 -38.54 12.97
CA VAL A 84 -26.85 -37.91 14.27
C VAL A 84 -26.53 -38.97 15.30
N GLN A 85 -25.29 -38.98 15.80
CA GLN A 85 -24.90 -39.72 16.98
C GLN A 85 -25.18 -38.85 18.22
N TYR A 86 -26.24 -39.18 18.96
CA TYR A 86 -26.56 -38.52 20.22
C TYR A 86 -25.65 -38.95 21.37
N PHE A 87 -25.43 -38.03 22.30
CA PHE A 87 -24.57 -38.17 23.48
C PHE A 87 -25.40 -38.28 24.76
N GLU A 88 -24.80 -38.87 25.81
CA GLU A 88 -25.39 -38.93 27.14
C GLU A 88 -24.89 -37.79 28.04
N GLU A 89 -25.77 -37.28 28.92
CA GLU A 89 -25.40 -36.31 29.95
C GLU A 89 -24.57 -36.99 31.04
N ASN A 90 -23.32 -36.56 31.21
CA ASN A 90 -22.40 -37.20 32.14
C ASN A 90 -21.28 -36.24 32.60
N ASN A 91 -21.05 -36.20 33.91
CA ASN A 91 -19.97 -35.41 34.52
C ASN A 91 -18.55 -36.01 34.35
N SER A 92 -18.40 -37.10 33.58
CA SER A 92 -17.14 -37.81 33.41
C SER A 92 -16.09 -37.12 32.52
N GLU A 93 -16.48 -36.11 31.73
CA GLU A 93 -15.64 -35.45 30.71
C GLU A 93 -15.12 -36.39 29.60
N ALA A 94 -15.70 -37.59 29.48
CA ALA A 94 -15.33 -38.56 28.45
C ALA A 94 -15.77 -38.10 27.05
N PRO A 95 -15.01 -38.39 25.98
CA PRO A 95 -15.41 -38.12 24.60
C PRO A 95 -16.78 -38.73 24.27
N GLY A 96 -17.65 -37.94 23.63
CA GLY A 96 -19.02 -38.33 23.32
C GLY A 96 -20.00 -38.17 24.49
N THR A 97 -19.71 -37.30 25.47
CA THR A 97 -20.61 -36.94 26.56
C THR A 97 -20.77 -35.42 26.66
N TYR A 98 -21.81 -34.95 27.36
CA TYR A 98 -21.97 -33.53 27.66
C TYR A 98 -22.29 -33.27 29.14
N GLN A 99 -21.93 -32.08 29.63
CA GLN A 99 -22.33 -31.53 30.92
C GLN A 99 -23.33 -30.37 30.72
N ARG A 100 -24.36 -30.29 31.56
CA ARG A 100 -25.30 -29.16 31.62
C ARG A 100 -24.98 -28.27 32.83
N SER A 101 -24.98 -26.96 32.64
CA SER A 101 -25.01 -25.96 33.73
C SER A 101 -25.99 -24.84 33.44
N GLU A 102 -26.60 -24.25 34.46
CA GLU A 102 -27.62 -23.20 34.31
C GLU A 102 -27.13 -21.89 34.90
N GLU A 103 -27.25 -20.81 34.13
CA GLU A 103 -26.89 -19.44 34.50
C GLU A 103 -28.06 -18.49 34.18
N GLY A 104 -28.92 -18.27 35.17
CA GLY A 104 -30.12 -17.43 35.01
C GLY A 104 -31.16 -18.08 34.10
N THR A 105 -31.35 -17.52 32.89
CA THR A 105 -32.22 -18.09 31.86
C THR A 105 -31.46 -18.92 30.82
N VAL A 106 -30.13 -18.96 30.89
CA VAL A 106 -29.25 -19.65 29.93
C VAL A 106 -28.90 -21.04 30.45
N SER A 107 -29.16 -22.07 29.64
CA SER A 107 -28.62 -23.41 29.83
C SER A 107 -27.39 -23.58 28.94
N ARG A 108 -26.23 -23.80 29.56
CA ARG A 108 -24.95 -24.09 28.89
C ARG A 108 -24.73 -25.59 28.81
N PHE A 109 -24.42 -26.06 27.61
CA PHE A 109 -24.08 -27.46 27.32
C PHE A 109 -22.62 -27.55 26.90
N LYS A 110 -21.78 -28.13 27.75
CA LYS A 110 -20.36 -28.36 27.47
C LYS A 110 -20.17 -29.78 26.93
N ILE A 111 -19.93 -29.89 25.63
CA ILE A 111 -19.85 -31.13 24.86
C ILE A 111 -18.38 -31.53 24.74
N PHE A 112 -18.02 -32.72 25.24
CA PHE A 112 -16.66 -33.24 25.20
C PHE A 112 -16.48 -34.09 23.94
N TYR A 113 -15.79 -33.55 22.95
CA TYR A 113 -15.54 -34.21 21.68
C TYR A 113 -14.21 -33.74 21.08
N PRO A 114 -13.07 -34.24 21.61
CA PRO A 114 -11.75 -33.80 21.15
C PRO A 114 -11.58 -34.02 19.66
N SER A 115 -11.11 -33.02 18.93
CA SER A 115 -10.99 -33.03 17.47
C SER A 115 -9.84 -32.15 17.01
N GLU A 116 -9.16 -32.55 15.94
CA GLU A 116 -7.97 -31.89 15.40
C GLU A 116 -8.02 -31.96 13.87
N ASN A 117 -7.77 -30.84 13.19
CA ASN A 117 -7.74 -30.71 11.72
C ASN A 117 -8.98 -31.32 11.00
N ASP A 118 -10.18 -31.04 11.51
CA ASP A 118 -11.43 -31.71 11.12
C ASP A 118 -12.58 -30.70 10.90
N THR A 119 -13.69 -31.16 10.32
CA THR A 119 -14.95 -30.41 10.20
C THR A 119 -16.06 -31.23 10.86
N LYS A 120 -16.78 -30.63 11.81
CA LYS A 120 -17.80 -31.32 12.61
C LYS A 120 -19.08 -30.50 12.69
N THR A 121 -20.20 -31.18 12.57
CA THR A 121 -21.54 -30.59 12.73
C THR A 121 -22.13 -31.07 14.04
N PHE A 122 -22.23 -30.17 15.03
CA PHE A 122 -22.89 -30.47 16.30
C PHE A 122 -24.39 -30.15 16.19
N VAL A 123 -25.23 -31.01 16.76
CA VAL A 123 -26.68 -30.92 16.67
C VAL A 123 -27.27 -30.77 18.07
N LEU A 124 -28.09 -29.73 18.25
CA LEU A 124 -29.00 -29.58 19.38
C LEU A 124 -30.42 -29.78 18.90
N ASP A 125 -31.15 -30.69 19.52
CA ASP A 125 -32.55 -30.99 19.25
C ASP A 125 -33.33 -30.82 20.56
N TYR A 126 -34.26 -29.87 20.64
CA TYR A 126 -34.94 -29.51 21.89
C TYR A 126 -36.29 -28.83 21.66
N ARG A 127 -37.15 -28.80 22.68
CA ARG A 127 -38.42 -28.07 22.68
C ARG A 127 -38.44 -26.98 23.75
N LEU A 128 -38.87 -25.77 23.38
CA LEU A 128 -39.16 -24.69 24.33
C LEU A 128 -40.68 -24.57 24.55
N ALA A 129 -41.09 -24.57 25.81
CA ALA A 129 -42.49 -24.59 26.19
C ALA A 129 -43.16 -23.20 26.09
N SER A 130 -44.32 -23.13 25.45
CA SER A 130 -45.23 -21.97 25.44
C SER A 130 -44.59 -20.63 25.01
N ILE A 131 -43.73 -20.65 23.99
CA ILE A 131 -43.08 -19.43 23.47
C ILE A 131 -43.98 -18.62 22.51
N VAL A 132 -45.08 -19.20 22.01
CA VAL A 132 -46.09 -18.47 21.24
C VAL A 132 -47.12 -17.83 22.18
N ASP A 133 -47.46 -16.56 21.95
CA ASP A 133 -48.58 -15.86 22.59
C ASP A 133 -49.83 -15.89 21.70
N ASN A 134 -50.95 -16.39 22.20
CA ASN A 134 -52.23 -16.34 21.49
C ASN A 134 -53.08 -15.16 21.98
N TYR A 135 -53.40 -14.22 21.10
CA TYR A 135 -54.36 -13.14 21.32
C TYR A 135 -55.71 -13.47 20.63
N GLN A 136 -56.72 -12.62 20.82
CA GLN A 136 -58.04 -12.85 20.22
C GLN A 136 -58.01 -12.76 18.68
N ASP A 137 -57.10 -11.95 18.11
CA ASP A 137 -57.03 -11.67 16.67
C ASP A 137 -55.75 -12.17 15.97
N THR A 138 -54.72 -12.58 16.72
CA THR A 138 -53.46 -13.12 16.16
C THR A 138 -52.77 -14.03 17.17
N ALA A 139 -51.97 -14.99 16.70
CA ALA A 139 -50.87 -15.54 17.48
C ALA A 139 -49.57 -14.76 17.15
N GLU A 140 -48.64 -14.74 18.09
CA GLU A 140 -47.33 -14.09 17.99
C GLU A 140 -46.20 -15.08 18.33
N PHE A 141 -45.21 -15.16 17.45
CA PHE A 141 -43.91 -15.77 17.72
C PHE A 141 -42.85 -14.67 17.63
N ASN A 142 -42.06 -14.46 18.67
CA ASN A 142 -41.00 -13.45 18.68
C ASN A 142 -39.75 -13.97 19.38
N TRP A 143 -38.75 -14.38 18.59
CA TRP A 143 -37.61 -15.14 19.10
C TRP A 143 -36.29 -14.86 18.37
N ARG A 144 -35.21 -14.80 19.14
CA ARG A 144 -33.82 -14.78 18.68
C ARG A 144 -33.34 -16.19 18.42
N ILE A 145 -33.49 -16.62 17.18
CA ILE A 145 -33.03 -17.94 16.70
C ILE A 145 -31.49 -18.05 16.73
N VAL A 146 -30.76 -16.92 16.70
CA VAL A 146 -29.34 -16.83 17.02
C VAL A 146 -29.16 -15.70 18.04
N GLY A 147 -28.51 -15.98 19.17
CA GLY A 147 -28.20 -14.99 20.21
C GLY A 147 -26.88 -14.26 19.95
N SER A 148 -26.53 -13.29 20.82
CA SER A 148 -25.29 -12.51 20.71
C SER A 148 -24.06 -13.18 21.34
N GLY A 149 -24.18 -14.42 21.80
CA GLY A 149 -23.11 -15.15 22.49
C GLY A 149 -22.05 -15.78 21.57
N ILE A 150 -22.22 -15.73 20.25
CA ILE A 150 -21.24 -16.25 19.27
C ILE A 150 -20.18 -15.19 18.98
N SER A 151 -18.90 -15.52 19.13
CA SER A 151 -17.76 -14.63 18.85
C SER A 151 -17.37 -14.57 17.37
N GLU A 152 -17.73 -15.59 16.59
CA GLU A 152 -17.35 -15.71 15.18
C GLU A 152 -18.40 -15.12 14.23
N ASN A 153 -17.97 -14.79 13.01
CA ASN A 153 -18.86 -14.54 11.88
C ASN A 153 -19.37 -15.89 11.34
N LEU A 154 -20.67 -16.03 11.11
CA LEU A 154 -21.26 -17.29 10.61
C LEU A 154 -22.39 -17.07 9.60
N ALA A 155 -22.56 -18.00 8.66
CA ALA A 155 -23.80 -18.05 7.87
C ALA A 155 -24.97 -18.60 8.71
N VAL A 156 -26.17 -18.05 8.53
CA VAL A 156 -27.40 -18.48 9.21
C VAL A 156 -28.45 -18.82 8.17
N GLU A 157 -28.90 -20.08 8.16
CA GLU A 157 -30.07 -20.53 7.42
C GLU A 157 -31.12 -21.05 8.40
N ALA A 158 -32.35 -20.55 8.35
CA ALA A 158 -33.41 -21.06 9.22
C ALA A 158 -34.75 -21.23 8.51
N ARG A 159 -35.49 -22.27 8.89
CA ARG A 159 -36.87 -22.52 8.48
C ARG A 159 -37.76 -22.76 9.69
N ILE A 160 -38.77 -21.92 9.85
CA ILE A 160 -39.71 -21.97 10.98
C ILE A 160 -41.08 -22.36 10.43
N TYR A 161 -41.44 -23.64 10.56
CA TYR A 161 -42.68 -24.20 10.06
C TYR A 161 -43.87 -23.87 10.99
N LEU A 162 -45.00 -23.50 10.40
CA LEU A 162 -46.27 -23.35 11.10
C LEU A 162 -46.96 -24.72 11.31
N PRO A 163 -47.87 -24.87 12.31
CA PRO A 163 -48.53 -26.14 12.61
C PRO A 163 -49.39 -26.74 11.48
N ASP A 164 -49.88 -25.89 10.57
CA ASP A 164 -50.79 -26.24 9.47
C ASP A 164 -50.67 -25.15 8.36
N ARG A 165 -51.22 -25.43 7.18
CA ARG A 165 -51.23 -24.50 6.04
C ARG A 165 -52.05 -23.23 6.32
N LEU A 166 -51.79 -22.17 5.56
CA LEU A 166 -52.53 -20.91 5.58
C LEU A 166 -53.46 -20.79 4.37
N ASP A 167 -54.70 -20.35 4.59
CA ASP A 167 -55.62 -19.96 3.51
C ASP A 167 -55.25 -18.57 2.95
N GLU A 168 -55.59 -18.26 1.69
CA GLU A 168 -55.08 -17.06 0.98
C GLU A 168 -55.42 -15.72 1.66
N ASP A 169 -56.56 -15.62 2.32
CA ASP A 169 -57.07 -14.40 2.97
C ASP A 169 -56.59 -14.22 4.42
N GLU A 170 -55.94 -15.23 5.01
CA GLU A 170 -55.38 -15.15 6.35
C GLU A 170 -54.12 -14.28 6.41
N HIS A 171 -53.96 -13.52 7.50
CA HIS A 171 -52.74 -12.73 7.71
C HIS A 171 -51.54 -13.61 8.03
N PHE A 172 -50.38 -13.25 7.49
CA PHE A 172 -49.09 -13.84 7.86
C PHE A 172 -48.02 -12.78 7.64
N ASN A 173 -47.67 -12.10 8.73
CA ASN A 173 -46.71 -11.00 8.72
C ASN A 173 -45.45 -11.47 9.43
N VAL A 174 -44.28 -11.17 8.85
CA VAL A 174 -42.99 -11.59 9.38
C VAL A 174 -41.99 -10.45 9.22
N TRP A 175 -41.26 -10.18 10.29
CA TRP A 175 -40.17 -9.22 10.37
C TRP A 175 -38.90 -9.92 10.88
N GLY A 176 -37.76 -9.38 10.47
CA GLY A 176 -36.43 -9.91 10.81
C GLY A 176 -35.53 -8.78 11.31
N HIS A 177 -34.84 -9.04 12.41
CA HIS A 177 -33.95 -8.10 13.06
C HIS A 177 -32.58 -8.74 13.34
N GLY A 178 -31.49 -7.97 13.21
CA GLY A 178 -30.13 -8.47 13.37
C GLY A 178 -29.16 -7.90 12.33
N SER A 179 -28.36 -8.79 11.71
CA SER A 179 -27.39 -8.42 10.66
C SER A 179 -28.03 -7.65 9.49
N PRO A 180 -27.51 -6.47 9.10
CA PRO A 180 -28.04 -5.66 8.00
C PRO A 180 -27.87 -6.30 6.60
N PHE A 181 -27.48 -7.57 6.52
CA PHE A 181 -27.36 -8.37 5.30
C PHE A 181 -28.35 -9.54 5.20
N GLY A 182 -29.11 -9.82 6.26
CA GLY A 182 -30.09 -10.91 6.27
C GLY A 182 -31.35 -10.66 5.45
N LYS A 183 -32.12 -11.72 5.22
CA LYS A 183 -33.42 -11.73 4.51
C LYS A 183 -34.40 -12.66 5.22
N VAL A 184 -35.67 -12.28 5.23
CA VAL A 184 -36.76 -13.09 5.80
C VAL A 184 -37.94 -13.11 4.83
N TYR A 185 -38.57 -14.28 4.68
CA TYR A 185 -39.67 -14.49 3.74
C TYR A 185 -40.80 -15.30 4.40
N PRO A 186 -42.06 -14.81 4.39
CA PRO A 186 -43.23 -15.63 4.65
C PRO A 186 -43.50 -16.51 3.41
N VAL A 187 -43.30 -17.82 3.54
CA VAL A 187 -43.55 -18.80 2.47
C VAL A 187 -44.87 -19.52 2.70
N ARG A 188 -45.66 -19.66 1.64
CA ARG A 188 -46.90 -20.45 1.59
C ARG A 188 -46.79 -21.47 0.46
N GLU A 189 -46.99 -22.73 0.78
CA GLU A 189 -47.08 -23.84 -0.16
C GLU A 189 -48.48 -24.46 -0.11
N THR A 190 -48.75 -25.46 -0.95
CA THR A 190 -50.09 -26.10 -1.04
C THR A 190 -50.52 -26.77 0.26
N ASP A 191 -49.57 -27.41 0.97
CA ASP A 191 -49.81 -28.20 2.17
C ASP A 191 -48.94 -27.75 3.36
N SER A 192 -48.21 -26.64 3.24
CA SER A 192 -47.29 -26.12 4.27
C SER A 192 -47.26 -24.58 4.30
N ALA A 193 -46.85 -24.00 5.43
CA ALA A 193 -46.48 -22.60 5.52
C ALA A 193 -45.30 -22.46 6.50
N TYR A 194 -44.31 -21.63 6.15
CA TYR A 194 -43.11 -21.48 6.96
C TYR A 194 -42.45 -20.12 6.75
N ILE A 195 -41.52 -19.77 7.65
CA ILE A 195 -40.66 -18.60 7.55
C ILE A 195 -39.29 -19.06 7.07
N ASP A 196 -38.81 -18.52 5.96
CA ASP A 196 -37.44 -18.75 5.46
C ASP A 196 -36.55 -17.57 5.87
N VAL A 197 -35.41 -17.84 6.51
CA VAL A 197 -34.46 -16.85 7.02
C VAL A 197 -33.07 -17.15 6.46
N GLN A 198 -32.41 -16.15 5.89
CA GLN A 198 -31.09 -16.31 5.28
C GLN A 198 -30.18 -15.13 5.64
N VAL A 199 -29.02 -15.41 6.23
CA VAL A 199 -27.95 -14.44 6.50
C VAL A 199 -26.65 -15.05 6.00
N ALA A 200 -26.08 -14.53 4.91
CA ALA A 200 -24.88 -15.13 4.30
C ALA A 200 -23.62 -14.94 5.17
N ASP A 201 -23.56 -13.85 5.92
CA ASP A 201 -22.51 -13.51 6.89
C ASP A 201 -23.18 -12.71 8.02
N ASN A 202 -23.42 -13.38 9.15
CA ASN A 202 -23.91 -12.76 10.38
C ASN A 202 -22.69 -12.40 11.24
N PRO A 203 -22.44 -11.10 11.50
CA PRO A 203 -21.23 -10.70 12.22
C PRO A 203 -21.18 -11.22 13.65
N SER A 204 -19.95 -11.39 14.16
CA SER A 204 -19.63 -11.56 15.58
C SER A 204 -20.55 -10.77 16.51
N HIS A 205 -21.05 -11.43 17.56
CA HIS A 205 -21.96 -10.89 18.58
C HIS A 205 -23.29 -10.30 18.07
N THR A 206 -23.67 -10.57 16.82
CA THR A 206 -24.94 -10.10 16.24
C THR A 206 -26.01 -11.18 16.36
N PHE A 207 -27.15 -10.84 16.97
CA PHE A 207 -28.30 -11.74 17.05
C PHE A 207 -29.05 -11.83 15.71
N VAL A 208 -29.83 -12.89 15.52
CA VAL A 208 -30.85 -12.99 14.46
C VAL A 208 -32.19 -13.28 15.12
N GLU A 209 -33.13 -12.36 14.95
CA GLU A 209 -34.47 -12.36 15.55
C GLU A 209 -35.56 -12.42 14.48
N VAL A 210 -36.59 -13.22 14.74
CA VAL A 210 -37.78 -13.32 13.90
C VAL A 210 -39.01 -12.98 14.75
N HIS A 211 -39.78 -12.00 14.29
CA HIS A 211 -41.09 -11.66 14.84
C HIS A 211 -42.15 -11.98 13.77
N ALA A 212 -43.12 -12.84 14.09
CA ALA A 212 -44.16 -13.29 13.19
C ALA A 212 -45.55 -13.22 13.84
N LEU A 213 -46.54 -12.78 13.05
CA LEU A 213 -47.95 -12.76 13.40
C LEU A 213 -48.74 -13.61 12.41
N PHE A 214 -49.51 -14.57 12.93
CA PHE A 214 -50.26 -15.57 12.15
C PHE A 214 -51.61 -15.90 12.82
N PRO A 215 -52.52 -16.66 12.18
CA PRO A 215 -53.85 -16.90 12.71
C PRO A 215 -53.83 -17.79 13.97
N PRO A 216 -54.56 -17.43 15.05
CA PRO A 216 -54.53 -18.18 16.31
C PRO A 216 -55.20 -19.57 16.21
N ARG A 217 -55.85 -19.89 15.08
CA ARG A 217 -56.37 -21.24 14.82
C ARG A 217 -55.25 -22.29 14.68
N LEU A 218 -54.05 -21.88 14.26
CA LEU A 218 -52.92 -22.79 14.07
C LEU A 218 -52.41 -23.32 15.41
N THR A 219 -52.49 -22.48 16.46
CA THR A 219 -52.08 -22.78 17.83
C THR A 219 -53.27 -22.90 18.77
N ALA A 220 -54.38 -23.49 18.31
CA ALA A 220 -55.65 -23.51 19.04
C ALA A 220 -55.62 -24.24 20.41
N LYS A 221 -54.61 -25.08 20.67
CA LYS A 221 -54.43 -25.77 21.95
C LYS A 221 -53.49 -25.04 22.91
N ASN A 222 -52.93 -23.89 22.51
CA ASN A 222 -52.01 -23.11 23.34
C ASN A 222 -52.71 -22.62 24.62
N PRO A 223 -52.18 -22.92 25.82
CA PRO A 223 -52.74 -22.43 27.08
C PRO A 223 -52.48 -20.93 27.32
N LYS A 224 -51.50 -20.32 26.64
CA LYS A 224 -51.09 -18.93 26.77
C LYS A 224 -52.02 -18.01 25.94
N GLN A 225 -53.24 -17.82 26.44
CA GLN A 225 -54.30 -17.05 25.75
C GLN A 225 -54.58 -15.70 26.41
N SER A 226 -54.69 -14.64 25.59
CA SER A 226 -55.15 -13.31 25.96
C SER A 226 -56.46 -12.95 25.23
N PRO A 227 -57.42 -12.28 25.89
CA PRO A 227 -58.64 -11.79 25.26
C PRO A 227 -58.43 -10.51 24.43
N ASP A 228 -57.22 -9.93 24.43
CA ASP A 228 -56.94 -8.65 23.77
C ASP A 228 -56.87 -8.79 22.24
N LYS A 229 -57.11 -7.67 21.54
CA LYS A 229 -56.92 -7.53 20.09
C LYS A 229 -55.71 -6.64 19.82
N VAL A 230 -54.61 -7.23 19.35
CA VAL A 230 -53.30 -6.55 19.27
C VAL A 230 -52.72 -6.53 17.86
N TYR A 231 -53.27 -7.30 16.92
CA TYR A 231 -52.70 -7.48 15.58
C TYR A 231 -52.36 -6.13 14.88
N GLN A 232 -53.35 -5.24 14.79
CA GLN A 232 -53.19 -3.92 14.16
C GLN A 232 -52.22 -2.99 14.92
N GLN A 233 -52.07 -3.18 16.24
CA GLN A 233 -51.11 -2.41 17.02
C GLN A 233 -49.68 -2.90 16.76
N LYS A 234 -49.44 -4.22 16.83
CA LYS A 234 -48.11 -4.80 16.62
C LYS A 234 -47.60 -4.57 15.19
N VAL A 235 -48.44 -4.76 14.17
CA VAL A 235 -48.09 -4.42 12.76
C VAL A 235 -47.60 -2.97 12.66
N LYS A 236 -48.33 -2.03 13.27
CA LYS A 236 -47.97 -0.60 13.24
C LYS A 236 -46.70 -0.28 14.03
N GLU A 237 -46.46 -0.97 15.15
CA GLU A 237 -45.23 -0.82 15.94
C GLU A 237 -44.00 -1.31 15.17
N GLU A 238 -44.11 -2.44 14.45
CA GLU A 238 -43.03 -2.96 13.61
C GLU A 238 -42.79 -2.13 12.35
N GLU A 239 -43.85 -1.72 11.63
CA GLU A 239 -43.71 -0.82 10.48
C GLU A 239 -43.02 0.51 10.87
N ALA A 240 -43.32 1.03 12.06
CA ALA A 240 -42.65 2.23 12.59
C ALA A 240 -41.17 1.98 12.93
N ARG A 241 -40.80 0.79 13.43
CA ARG A 241 -39.40 0.41 13.70
C ARG A 241 -38.61 0.27 12.39
N VAL A 242 -39.15 -0.45 11.42
CA VAL A 242 -38.53 -0.65 10.09
C VAL A 242 -38.30 0.70 9.39
N GLU A 243 -39.27 1.60 9.44
CA GLU A 243 -39.13 2.95 8.87
C GLU A 243 -38.11 3.81 9.62
N GLN A 244 -38.08 3.75 10.96
CA GLN A 244 -37.08 4.44 11.78
C GLN A 244 -35.65 3.96 11.47
N ASP A 245 -35.46 2.64 11.33
CA ASP A 245 -34.17 2.05 10.96
C ASP A 245 -33.76 2.42 9.53
N ARG A 246 -34.71 2.43 8.57
CA ARG A 246 -34.48 2.93 7.21
C ARG A 246 -34.01 4.38 7.20
N ILE A 247 -34.65 5.26 7.96
CA ILE A 247 -34.27 6.68 8.08
C ILE A 247 -32.89 6.82 8.72
N ASN A 248 -32.58 6.05 9.77
CA ASN A 248 -31.26 6.05 10.41
C ASN A 248 -30.15 5.60 9.45
N PHE A 249 -30.42 4.54 8.68
CA PHE A 249 -29.54 4.00 7.65
C PHE A 249 -29.28 5.02 6.52
N GLU A 250 -30.32 5.61 5.94
CA GLU A 250 -30.22 6.67 4.92
C GLU A 250 -29.47 7.90 5.46
N ARG A 251 -29.64 8.23 6.75
CA ARG A 251 -28.90 9.32 7.41
C ARG A 251 -27.42 8.99 7.58
N GLN A 252 -27.07 7.79 8.02
CA GLN A 252 -25.66 7.37 8.13
C GLN A 252 -24.99 7.33 6.74
N GLN A 253 -25.69 6.79 5.74
CA GLN A 253 -25.25 6.74 4.36
C GLN A 253 -24.99 8.15 3.79
N SER A 254 -25.93 9.09 3.96
CA SER A 254 -25.79 10.47 3.46
C SER A 254 -24.71 11.27 4.21
N LEU A 255 -24.54 11.06 5.52
CA LEU A 255 -23.42 11.64 6.29
C LEU A 255 -22.07 11.09 5.80
N GLY A 256 -21.97 9.78 5.53
CA GLY A 256 -20.78 9.17 4.94
C GLY A 256 -20.46 9.75 3.56
N GLN A 257 -21.45 9.85 2.66
CA GLN A 257 -21.29 10.45 1.33
C GLN A 257 -20.87 11.93 1.39
N LEU A 258 -21.39 12.69 2.36
CA LEU A 258 -21.01 14.08 2.59
C LEU A 258 -19.56 14.17 3.10
N ALA A 259 -19.17 13.34 4.06
CA ALA A 259 -17.79 13.26 4.57
C ALA A 259 -16.78 12.88 3.46
N MET A 260 -17.11 11.87 2.65
CA MET A 260 -16.36 11.49 1.44
C MET A 260 -16.10 12.67 0.51
N THR A 261 -17.18 13.39 0.17
CA THR A 261 -17.14 14.50 -0.78
C THR A 261 -16.31 15.66 -0.23
N ILE A 262 -16.45 15.98 1.07
CA ILE A 262 -15.67 17.02 1.74
C ILE A 262 -14.19 16.63 1.79
N LEU A 263 -13.84 15.41 2.23
CA LEU A 263 -12.44 14.97 2.32
C LEU A 263 -11.74 15.00 0.96
N THR A 264 -12.36 14.46 -0.09
CA THR A 264 -11.82 14.50 -1.45
C THR A 264 -11.65 15.95 -1.94
N SER A 265 -12.62 16.82 -1.67
CA SER A 265 -12.56 18.25 -2.03
C SER A 265 -11.43 18.99 -1.29
N ILE A 266 -11.19 18.68 -0.02
CA ILE A 266 -10.07 19.23 0.78
C ILE A 266 -8.72 18.82 0.18
N GLY A 267 -8.57 17.58 -0.27
CA GLY A 267 -7.35 17.10 -0.94
C GLY A 267 -7.05 17.88 -2.23
N ILE A 268 -8.06 18.02 -3.10
CA ILE A 268 -7.96 18.80 -4.35
C ILE A 268 -7.65 20.28 -4.06
N LEU A 269 -8.34 20.90 -3.11
CA LEU A 269 -8.10 22.29 -2.72
C LEU A 269 -6.69 22.48 -2.13
N GLY A 270 -6.24 21.54 -1.31
CA GLY A 270 -4.89 21.51 -0.74
C GLY A 270 -3.80 21.43 -1.81
N LEU A 271 -3.99 20.61 -2.84
CA LEU A 271 -3.11 20.55 -4.02
C LEU A 271 -3.07 21.88 -4.79
N ILE A 272 -4.23 22.47 -5.07
CA ILE A 272 -4.33 23.77 -5.76
C ILE A 272 -3.63 24.87 -4.96
N MET A 273 -3.92 24.98 -3.65
CA MET A 273 -3.25 25.93 -2.76
C MET A 273 -1.74 25.66 -2.66
N GLY A 274 -1.34 24.39 -2.65
CA GLY A 274 0.05 23.93 -2.68
C GLY A 274 0.81 24.41 -3.90
N ILE A 275 0.22 24.27 -5.09
CA ILE A 275 0.76 24.77 -6.37
C ILE A 275 0.91 26.30 -6.33
N PHE A 276 -0.14 27.03 -5.96
CA PHE A 276 -0.08 28.50 -5.86
C PHE A 276 0.98 28.97 -4.85
N ARG A 277 1.07 28.31 -3.71
CA ARG A 277 2.05 28.61 -2.66
C ARG A 277 3.47 28.31 -3.12
N HIS A 278 3.74 27.17 -3.74
CA HIS A 278 5.03 26.84 -4.32
C HIS A 278 5.45 27.91 -5.35
N ARG A 279 4.59 28.24 -6.32
CA ARG A 279 4.88 29.30 -7.31
C ARG A 279 5.10 30.68 -6.69
N SER A 280 4.41 31.00 -5.58
CA SER A 280 4.65 32.23 -4.81
C SER A 280 6.01 32.21 -4.09
N LEU A 281 6.41 31.08 -3.51
CA LEU A 281 7.71 30.91 -2.86
C LEU A 281 8.86 30.98 -3.89
N VAL A 282 8.72 30.37 -5.08
CA VAL A 282 9.70 30.48 -6.18
C VAL A 282 9.86 31.94 -6.61
N LYS A 283 8.76 32.67 -6.85
CA LYS A 283 8.81 34.12 -7.16
C LYS A 283 9.43 34.97 -6.05
N LYS A 284 9.38 34.53 -4.79
CA LYS A 284 10.04 35.22 -3.66
C LYS A 284 11.51 34.85 -3.51
N ALA A 285 11.90 33.65 -3.93
CA ALA A 285 13.31 33.23 -3.99
C ALA A 285 14.06 33.97 -5.10
N ASN A 286 13.42 34.18 -6.26
CA ASN A 286 13.98 34.92 -7.38
C ASN A 286 12.92 35.86 -8.02
N PRO A 287 12.82 37.11 -7.54
CA PRO A 287 11.87 38.09 -8.06
C PRO A 287 12.15 38.57 -9.50
N GLN A 288 13.40 38.48 -9.94
CA GLN A 288 13.86 38.91 -11.27
C GLN A 288 14.78 37.83 -11.85
N PRO A 289 14.23 36.77 -12.49
CA PRO A 289 15.02 35.67 -13.03
C PRO A 289 16.12 36.14 -13.98
N ALA A 290 17.31 35.55 -13.90
CA ALA A 290 18.45 36.00 -14.66
C ALA A 290 18.19 35.82 -16.16
N HIS A 291 18.38 36.90 -16.93
CA HIS A 291 18.35 36.84 -18.38
C HIS A 291 19.76 36.59 -18.89
N VAL A 292 19.96 35.40 -19.45
CA VAL A 292 21.22 34.94 -20.06
C VAL A 292 20.89 34.59 -21.51
N PRO A 293 21.76 34.91 -22.49
CA PRO A 293 21.62 34.43 -23.86
C PRO A 293 21.50 32.90 -23.93
N GLU A 294 20.87 32.39 -24.98
CA GLU A 294 20.71 30.93 -25.18
C GLU A 294 22.06 30.21 -25.37
N HIS A 295 23.03 30.89 -25.98
CA HIS A 295 24.39 30.42 -26.16
C HIS A 295 25.39 31.40 -25.52
N LEU A 296 26.31 30.87 -24.72
CA LEU A 296 27.53 31.59 -24.32
C LEU A 296 28.73 30.93 -25.00
N PHE A 297 29.62 31.75 -25.57
CA PHE A 297 30.80 31.30 -26.32
C PHE A 297 32.07 31.13 -25.46
N GLN A 298 31.97 31.40 -24.16
CA GLN A 298 33.07 31.30 -23.20
C GLN A 298 32.54 30.69 -21.90
N PRO A 299 33.36 29.91 -21.16
CA PRO A 299 32.98 29.37 -19.86
C PRO A 299 32.67 30.53 -18.89
N PRO A 300 31.61 30.45 -18.05
CA PRO A 300 31.23 31.53 -17.14
C PRO A 300 32.27 31.85 -16.06
N SER A 301 33.13 30.89 -15.72
CA SER A 301 34.26 31.02 -14.80
C SER A 301 35.27 29.90 -15.08
N ALA A 302 36.50 30.04 -14.57
CA ALA A 302 37.57 29.04 -14.73
C ALA A 302 37.44 27.83 -13.76
N LEU A 303 36.23 27.27 -13.63
CA LEU A 303 36.01 26.03 -12.85
C LEU A 303 36.41 24.82 -13.69
N GLN A 304 36.99 23.80 -13.06
CA GLN A 304 37.31 22.54 -13.76
C GLN A 304 36.06 21.91 -14.42
N PRO A 305 36.20 21.26 -15.59
CA PRO A 305 35.11 20.65 -16.34
C PRO A 305 34.17 19.74 -15.54
N ALA A 306 34.70 18.81 -14.74
CA ALA A 306 33.94 17.90 -13.89
C ALA A 306 33.06 18.67 -12.88
N LEU A 307 33.69 19.56 -12.09
CA LEU A 307 33.01 20.44 -11.13
C LEU A 307 31.89 21.26 -11.79
N ALA A 308 32.17 21.87 -12.95
CA ALA A 308 31.19 22.66 -13.69
C ALA A 308 30.00 21.81 -14.17
N SER A 309 30.25 20.57 -14.60
CA SER A 309 29.21 19.64 -15.05
C SER A 309 28.31 19.19 -13.91
N GLN A 310 28.91 18.69 -12.84
CA GLN A 310 28.22 18.11 -11.71
C GLN A 310 27.44 19.18 -10.93
N ALA A 311 28.06 20.34 -10.65
CA ALA A 311 27.42 21.42 -9.92
C ALA A 311 26.27 22.10 -10.71
N PHE A 312 26.46 22.40 -12.01
CA PHE A 312 25.57 23.29 -12.75
C PHE A 312 24.82 22.67 -13.95
N VAL A 313 25.36 21.66 -14.61
CA VAL A 313 24.76 21.06 -15.82
C VAL A 313 23.86 19.87 -15.46
N ARG A 314 24.43 18.81 -14.87
CA ARG A 314 23.70 17.64 -14.35
C ARG A 314 23.02 17.95 -13.02
N SER A 315 23.66 18.74 -12.14
CA SER A 315 23.12 19.16 -10.83
C SER A 315 22.82 17.97 -9.89
N GLN A 316 23.72 16.98 -9.87
CA GLN A 316 23.67 15.77 -9.02
C GLN A 316 24.90 15.77 -8.08
N ASN A 317 24.90 14.98 -7.00
CA ASN A 317 26.06 14.80 -6.10
C ASN A 317 26.67 13.41 -6.25
N VAL A 318 26.54 12.81 -7.43
CA VAL A 318 27.17 11.53 -7.79
C VAL A 318 28.05 11.81 -9.00
N ALA A 319 29.25 11.24 -9.02
CA ALA A 319 30.14 11.34 -10.17
C ALA A 319 29.56 10.55 -11.36
N ASP A 320 29.77 11.06 -12.56
CA ASP A 320 29.40 10.41 -13.81
C ASP A 320 30.68 9.95 -14.54
N PRO A 321 30.69 8.85 -15.32
CA PRO A 321 31.87 8.41 -16.06
C PRO A 321 32.49 9.51 -16.95
N ASN A 322 31.69 10.47 -17.43
CA ASN A 322 32.19 11.61 -18.19
C ASN A 322 32.98 12.62 -17.34
N ASP A 323 32.77 12.66 -16.02
CA ASP A 323 33.54 13.52 -15.10
C ASP A 323 34.96 13.01 -14.98
N PHE A 324 35.14 11.73 -14.64
CA PHE A 324 36.44 11.06 -14.61
C PHE A 324 37.17 11.18 -15.95
N SER A 325 36.46 10.87 -17.05
CA SER A 325 36.96 11.05 -18.42
C SER A 325 37.42 12.49 -18.69
N SER A 326 36.69 13.50 -18.22
CA SER A 326 37.08 14.90 -18.38
C SER A 326 38.26 15.31 -17.50
N THR A 327 38.37 14.76 -16.29
CA THR A 327 39.50 15.01 -15.37
C THR A 327 40.80 14.48 -15.97
N LEU A 328 40.79 13.23 -16.47
CA LEU A 328 41.94 12.64 -17.17
C LEU A 328 42.37 13.47 -18.40
N LEU A 329 41.42 13.98 -19.19
CA LEU A 329 41.72 14.85 -20.33
C LEU A 329 42.27 16.23 -19.92
N ASP A 330 41.83 16.79 -18.79
CA ASP A 330 42.41 18.02 -18.24
C ASP A 330 43.85 17.79 -17.74
N LEU A 331 44.09 16.68 -17.04
CA LEU A 331 45.41 16.22 -16.62
C LEU A 331 46.34 15.97 -17.82
N ALA A 332 45.82 15.43 -18.93
CA ALA A 332 46.56 15.28 -20.18
C ALA A 332 46.97 16.65 -20.74
N ARG A 333 46.03 17.59 -20.87
CA ARG A 333 46.28 18.95 -21.36
C ARG A 333 47.24 19.74 -20.46
N ARG A 334 47.24 19.47 -19.15
CA ARG A 334 48.18 20.02 -18.14
C ARG A 334 49.53 19.29 -18.12
N GLY A 335 49.68 18.19 -18.86
CA GLY A 335 50.90 17.41 -18.99
C GLY A 335 51.29 16.66 -17.70
N TYR A 336 50.32 16.12 -16.97
CA TYR A 336 50.55 15.15 -15.89
C TYR A 336 50.55 13.71 -16.41
N LEU A 337 49.79 13.46 -17.47
CA LEU A 337 49.73 12.18 -18.19
C LEU A 337 49.75 12.42 -19.70
N GLN A 338 50.08 11.39 -20.47
CA GLN A 338 49.99 11.36 -21.92
C GLN A 338 49.12 10.17 -22.32
N ILE A 339 48.18 10.42 -23.22
CA ILE A 339 47.28 9.41 -23.76
C ILE A 339 47.89 8.96 -25.09
N GLU A 340 48.09 7.66 -25.29
CA GLU A 340 48.56 7.09 -26.56
C GLU A 340 47.56 6.06 -27.11
N GLU A 341 47.40 6.02 -28.43
CA GLU A 341 46.64 4.98 -29.12
C GLU A 341 47.58 3.81 -29.41
N ILE A 342 47.23 2.60 -28.98
CA ILE A 342 47.96 1.39 -29.33
C ILE A 342 47.09 0.49 -30.20
N SER A 343 47.57 0.22 -31.40
CA SER A 343 46.94 -0.75 -32.30
C SER A 343 47.36 -2.19 -31.97
N GLN A 344 46.37 -3.02 -31.64
CA GLN A 344 46.34 -4.49 -31.56
C GLN A 344 46.88 -5.22 -30.32
N VAL A 345 46.00 -6.02 -29.72
CA VAL A 345 45.88 -7.47 -30.01
C VAL A 345 44.42 -7.77 -30.42
N ASP A 346 44.15 -8.82 -31.18
CA ASP A 346 42.81 -9.30 -31.62
C ASP A 346 41.88 -8.35 -32.41
N GLY A 347 42.31 -7.13 -32.71
CA GLY A 347 41.68 -6.25 -33.72
C GLY A 347 40.73 -5.18 -33.18
N GLU A 348 40.77 -4.94 -31.88
CA GLU A 348 40.15 -3.77 -31.25
C GLU A 348 41.24 -2.72 -30.91
N ASP A 349 40.89 -1.42 -31.01
CA ASP A 349 41.80 -0.30 -30.75
C ASP A 349 41.76 0.06 -29.26
N THR A 350 42.93 0.19 -28.60
CA THR A 350 43.02 0.45 -27.14
C THR A 350 43.78 1.74 -26.82
N VAL A 351 43.71 2.15 -25.54
CA VAL A 351 44.29 3.39 -25.01
C VAL A 351 45.26 3.08 -23.87
N ASP A 352 46.52 3.49 -24.03
CA ASP A 352 47.51 3.49 -22.96
C ASP A 352 47.57 4.90 -22.31
N ILE A 353 47.67 4.94 -20.99
CA ILE A 353 47.93 6.16 -20.23
C ILE A 353 49.34 6.08 -19.63
N LEU A 354 50.22 6.93 -20.16
CA LEU A 354 51.58 7.13 -19.69
C LEU A 354 51.58 8.27 -18.63
N PRO A 355 51.81 8.00 -17.33
CA PRO A 355 52.03 9.07 -16.36
C PRO A 355 53.34 9.80 -16.67
N LEU A 356 53.27 11.13 -16.80
CA LEU A 356 54.43 11.99 -17.06
C LEU A 356 54.98 12.66 -15.79
N LYS A 357 54.13 12.84 -14.77
CA LYS A 357 54.46 13.48 -13.50
C LYS A 357 53.71 12.81 -12.36
N ALA A 358 54.35 12.72 -11.20
CA ALA A 358 53.66 12.43 -9.95
C ALA A 358 52.71 13.58 -9.56
N ALA A 359 51.74 13.29 -8.71
CA ALA A 359 50.86 14.29 -8.11
C ALA A 359 51.64 15.37 -7.36
N ASP A 360 51.18 16.62 -7.44
CA ASP A 360 51.74 17.78 -6.74
C ASP A 360 50.65 18.63 -6.08
N ASP A 361 51.05 19.64 -5.32
CA ASP A 361 50.15 20.56 -4.59
C ASP A 361 49.30 21.45 -5.54
N ALA A 362 49.45 21.34 -6.86
CA ALA A 362 48.61 22.03 -7.85
C ALA A 362 47.45 21.16 -8.36
N LEU A 363 47.36 19.89 -7.95
CA LEU A 363 46.18 19.04 -8.15
C LEU A 363 45.22 19.14 -6.97
N THR A 364 43.91 19.16 -7.25
CA THR A 364 42.87 18.92 -6.24
C THR A 364 42.90 17.46 -5.76
N GLU A 365 42.36 17.13 -4.59
CA GLU A 365 42.36 15.74 -4.10
C GLU A 365 41.73 14.78 -5.13
N TYR A 366 40.53 15.10 -5.65
CA TYR A 366 39.91 14.31 -6.72
C TYR A 366 40.75 14.21 -8.01
N GLU A 367 41.61 15.19 -8.32
CA GLU A 367 42.56 15.09 -9.45
C GLU A 367 43.72 14.13 -9.14
N LYS A 368 44.12 14.01 -7.87
CA LYS A 368 45.13 13.03 -7.42
C LYS A 368 44.55 11.62 -7.43
N ASP A 369 43.32 11.44 -6.99
CA ASP A 369 42.63 10.13 -7.00
C ASP A 369 42.42 9.67 -8.45
N ALA A 370 42.00 10.58 -9.33
CA ALA A 370 41.88 10.30 -10.76
C ALA A 370 43.21 9.92 -11.43
N LEU A 371 44.32 10.56 -11.01
CA LEU A 371 45.66 10.19 -11.46
C LEU A 371 46.08 8.83 -10.89
N ALA A 372 45.79 8.56 -9.60
CA ALA A 372 46.15 7.32 -8.92
C ALA A 372 45.49 6.09 -9.57
N LEU A 373 44.21 6.19 -9.92
CA LEU A 373 43.44 5.16 -10.64
C LEU A 373 44.12 4.71 -11.95
N VAL A 374 44.80 5.62 -12.66
CA VAL A 374 45.48 5.34 -13.94
C VAL A 374 47.00 5.14 -13.81
N THR A 375 47.50 4.87 -12.60
CA THR A 375 48.93 4.62 -12.35
C THR A 375 49.18 3.30 -11.63
N LEU A 376 50.19 2.55 -12.08
CA LEU A 376 50.69 1.37 -11.37
C LEU A 376 51.56 1.78 -10.17
N GLU A 377 51.67 0.91 -9.17
CA GLU A 377 52.40 1.19 -7.91
C GLU A 377 53.89 1.55 -8.11
N ASP A 378 54.50 1.03 -9.18
CA ASP A 378 55.89 1.26 -9.55
C ASP A 378 56.08 2.48 -10.48
N GLY A 379 54.99 3.21 -10.77
CA GLY A 379 54.97 4.36 -11.67
C GLY A 379 54.98 3.99 -13.15
N GLN A 380 54.79 2.71 -13.52
CA GLN A 380 54.61 2.33 -14.92
C GLN A 380 53.23 2.75 -15.45
N ALA A 381 53.16 2.83 -16.79
CA ALA A 381 51.96 3.15 -17.51
C ALA A 381 50.91 2.05 -17.43
N LEU A 382 49.64 2.44 -17.28
CA LEU A 382 48.51 1.54 -17.27
C LEU A 382 47.78 1.59 -18.61
N ARG A 383 47.47 0.42 -19.16
CA ARG A 383 46.52 0.31 -20.28
C ARG A 383 45.11 0.28 -19.73
N LEU A 384 44.19 1.05 -20.30
CA LEU A 384 42.80 1.01 -19.83
C LEU A 384 42.11 -0.34 -20.13
N SER A 385 42.57 -1.08 -21.14
CA SER A 385 42.14 -2.46 -21.41
C SER A 385 42.53 -3.41 -20.28
N ASP A 386 43.77 -3.28 -19.80
CA ASP A 386 44.38 -4.23 -18.86
C ASP A 386 43.86 -4.00 -17.42
N LEU A 387 43.23 -2.85 -17.14
CA LEU A 387 42.61 -2.55 -15.85
C LEU A 387 41.53 -3.58 -15.47
N GLY A 388 40.69 -4.01 -16.43
CA GLY A 388 39.68 -5.03 -16.19
C GLY A 388 40.29 -6.39 -15.85
N ASP A 389 41.26 -6.84 -16.66
CA ASP A 389 41.99 -8.10 -16.44
C ASP A 389 42.75 -8.09 -15.10
N LEU A 390 43.35 -6.96 -14.72
CA LEU A 390 44.04 -6.79 -13.43
C LEU A 390 43.08 -6.84 -12.24
N MET A 391 41.89 -6.22 -12.36
CA MET A 391 40.86 -6.28 -11.33
C MET A 391 40.20 -7.67 -11.21
N GLU A 392 40.16 -8.48 -12.28
CA GLU A 392 39.72 -9.88 -12.20
C GLU A 392 40.83 -10.80 -11.66
N ALA A 393 42.10 -10.48 -11.90
CA ALA A 393 43.25 -11.27 -11.47
C ALA A 393 43.65 -11.07 -9.99
N ASP A 394 43.39 -9.89 -9.41
CA ASP A 394 43.83 -9.51 -8.06
C ASP A 394 42.72 -8.75 -7.30
N GLU A 395 42.16 -9.40 -6.27
CA GLU A 395 41.11 -8.83 -5.41
C GLU A 395 41.62 -7.67 -4.52
N ASP A 396 42.90 -7.67 -4.09
CA ASP A 396 43.47 -6.58 -3.28
C ASP A 396 43.65 -5.32 -4.16
N TYR A 397 44.07 -5.50 -5.42
CA TYR A 397 44.13 -4.44 -6.42
C TYR A 397 42.73 -3.88 -6.75
N LYS A 398 41.75 -4.77 -6.90
CA LYS A 398 40.34 -4.41 -7.17
C LYS A 398 39.69 -3.64 -6.01
N GLU A 399 39.85 -4.07 -4.76
CA GLU A 399 39.35 -3.35 -3.58
C GLU A 399 39.94 -1.93 -3.55
N ARG A 400 41.25 -1.79 -3.80
CA ARG A 400 41.91 -0.47 -3.90
C ARG A 400 41.41 0.40 -5.06
N GLN A 401 41.12 -0.17 -6.21
CA GLN A 401 40.55 0.57 -7.35
C GLN A 401 39.10 1.02 -7.05
N GLN A 402 38.35 0.25 -6.26
CA GLN A 402 37.04 0.65 -5.77
C GLN A 402 37.14 1.79 -4.75
N ASP A 403 38.01 1.67 -3.74
CA ASP A 403 38.28 2.72 -2.75
C ASP A 403 38.68 4.05 -3.43
N LEU A 404 39.60 4.01 -4.40
CA LEU A 404 40.03 5.21 -5.12
C LEU A 404 38.92 5.84 -5.99
N MET A 405 37.95 5.06 -6.47
CA MET A 405 36.82 5.57 -7.24
C MET A 405 35.73 6.18 -6.33
N ASP A 406 35.55 5.61 -5.14
CA ASP A 406 34.70 6.18 -4.09
C ASP A 406 35.34 7.48 -3.55
N ASP A 407 36.64 7.49 -3.22
CA ASP A 407 37.40 8.69 -2.83
C ASP A 407 37.33 9.79 -3.91
N PHE A 408 37.55 9.46 -5.19
CA PHE A 408 37.36 10.38 -6.31
C PHE A 408 35.95 11.00 -6.32
N SER A 409 34.92 10.16 -6.11
CA SER A 409 33.53 10.56 -6.15
C SER A 409 33.15 11.47 -4.98
N ASP A 410 33.62 11.14 -3.77
CA ASP A 410 33.37 11.89 -2.54
C ASP A 410 34.15 13.22 -2.53
N HIS A 411 35.46 13.22 -2.86
CA HIS A 411 36.25 14.45 -2.94
C HIS A 411 35.74 15.40 -4.03
N LEU A 412 35.23 14.88 -5.16
CA LEU A 412 34.59 15.69 -6.18
C LEU A 412 33.24 16.25 -5.69
N ALA A 413 32.43 15.44 -4.99
CA ALA A 413 31.16 15.86 -4.42
C ALA A 413 31.31 16.94 -3.32
N ASP A 414 32.32 16.82 -2.46
CA ASP A 414 32.66 17.80 -1.42
C ASP A 414 33.03 19.15 -2.07
N GLN A 415 33.92 19.16 -3.07
CA GLN A 415 34.24 20.39 -3.79
C GLN A 415 33.04 20.97 -4.55
N VAL A 416 32.15 20.12 -5.08
CA VAL A 416 30.90 20.57 -5.70
C VAL A 416 29.98 21.26 -4.70
N ASP A 417 29.88 20.76 -3.47
CA ASP A 417 29.06 21.40 -2.44
C ASP A 417 29.71 22.68 -1.86
N GLU A 418 31.06 22.82 -1.89
CA GLU A 418 31.74 24.10 -1.61
C GLU A 418 31.48 25.20 -2.66
N ILE A 419 31.53 24.86 -3.95
CA ILE A 419 31.31 25.84 -5.04
C ILE A 419 29.83 26.12 -5.30
N ARG A 420 28.91 25.33 -4.73
CA ARG A 420 27.49 25.46 -5.01
C ARG A 420 26.93 26.74 -4.41
N PRO A 421 26.08 27.48 -5.14
CA PRO A 421 25.38 28.62 -4.57
C PRO A 421 24.55 28.23 -3.34
N ASP A 422 24.65 29.05 -2.30
CA ASP A 422 23.89 28.92 -1.06
C ASP A 422 22.41 28.57 -1.30
N LYS A 423 21.94 27.53 -0.60
CA LYS A 423 20.54 27.06 -0.67
C LYS A 423 19.59 28.19 -0.31
N SER A 424 18.57 28.39 -1.14
CA SER A 424 17.63 29.50 -0.92
C SER A 424 16.92 29.35 0.43
N PRO A 425 16.71 30.43 1.22
CA PRO A 425 15.93 30.37 2.46
C PRO A 425 14.45 29.99 2.25
N TYR A 426 14.02 29.88 0.99
CA TYR A 426 12.72 29.35 0.58
C TYR A 426 12.72 27.85 0.28
N GLU A 427 13.87 27.21 0.09
CA GLU A 427 13.99 25.78 -0.24
C GLU A 427 13.38 24.90 0.86
N ARG A 428 13.80 25.10 2.13
CA ARG A 428 13.19 24.43 3.29
C ARG A 428 11.69 24.69 3.42
N LYS A 429 11.22 25.90 3.09
CA LYS A 429 9.78 26.26 3.10
C LYS A 429 9.03 25.59 1.95
N GLY A 430 9.70 25.36 0.83
CA GLY A 430 9.21 24.67 -0.35
C GLY A 430 9.10 23.16 -0.15
N GLY A 431 10.14 22.54 0.42
CA GLY A 431 10.12 21.14 0.83
C GLY A 431 9.02 20.86 1.85
N LEU A 432 8.93 21.68 2.91
CA LEU A 432 7.83 21.56 3.88
C LEU A 432 6.45 21.75 3.24
N ASN A 433 6.31 22.67 2.28
CA ASN A 433 5.07 22.82 1.52
C ASN A 433 4.75 21.57 0.67
N PHE A 434 5.76 20.96 0.05
CA PHE A 434 5.59 19.71 -0.70
C PHE A 434 5.14 18.57 0.22
N THR A 435 5.83 18.34 1.35
CA THR A 435 5.47 17.31 2.33
C THR A 435 4.05 17.50 2.87
N LEU A 436 3.67 18.72 3.25
CA LEU A 436 2.32 18.99 3.76
C LEU A 436 1.23 18.73 2.70
N VAL A 437 1.44 19.15 1.45
CA VAL A 437 0.49 18.92 0.35
C VAL A 437 0.37 17.43 0.04
N PHE A 438 1.47 16.70 0.04
CA PHE A 438 1.50 15.24 -0.16
C PHE A 438 0.75 14.49 0.94
N LEU A 439 1.00 14.84 2.22
CA LEU A 439 0.28 14.25 3.36
C LEU A 439 -1.22 14.55 3.33
N VAL A 440 -1.62 15.79 3.00
CA VAL A 440 -3.04 16.15 2.85
C VAL A 440 -3.70 15.38 1.71
N ALA A 441 -3.02 15.19 0.58
CA ALA A 441 -3.52 14.40 -0.54
C ALA A 441 -3.70 12.91 -0.16
N ILE A 442 -2.70 12.30 0.49
CA ILE A 442 -2.79 10.90 0.95
C ILE A 442 -3.90 10.74 1.99
N PHE A 443 -3.94 11.58 3.03
CA PHE A 443 -4.94 11.46 4.09
C PHE A 443 -6.37 11.71 3.57
N SER A 444 -6.53 12.60 2.60
CA SER A 444 -7.79 12.80 1.87
C SER A 444 -8.24 11.55 1.13
N ILE A 445 -7.36 10.92 0.35
CA ILE A 445 -7.66 9.73 -0.45
C ILE A 445 -7.91 8.51 0.44
N VAL A 446 -7.04 8.25 1.43
CA VAL A 446 -7.16 7.11 2.36
C VAL A 446 -8.36 7.28 3.29
N GLY A 447 -8.54 8.46 3.89
CA GLY A 447 -9.67 8.75 4.77
C GLY A 447 -11.02 8.62 4.04
N SER A 448 -11.07 9.05 2.78
CA SER A 448 -12.23 8.77 1.93
C SER A 448 -12.35 7.26 1.64
N GLY A 449 -11.29 6.59 1.17
CA GLY A 449 -11.32 5.15 0.88
C GLY A 449 -11.85 4.30 2.05
N LEU A 450 -11.44 4.61 3.28
CA LEU A 450 -11.91 3.95 4.50
C LEU A 450 -13.40 4.22 4.79
N ILE A 451 -13.89 5.46 4.64
CA ILE A 451 -15.31 5.77 4.82
C ILE A 451 -16.16 5.09 3.73
N GLY A 452 -15.69 5.09 2.48
CA GLY A 452 -16.36 4.43 1.36
C GLY A 452 -16.40 2.90 1.48
N GLY A 453 -15.35 2.30 2.05
CA GLY A 453 -15.29 0.87 2.38
C GLY A 453 -16.20 0.52 3.56
N PHE A 454 -15.96 1.14 4.73
CA PHE A 454 -16.71 0.85 5.97
C PHE A 454 -18.22 1.05 5.81
N THR A 455 -18.65 2.00 4.99
CA THR A 455 -20.09 2.21 4.79
C THR A 455 -20.77 1.17 3.92
N HIS A 456 -20.07 0.31 3.16
CA HIS A 456 -20.59 -0.81 2.32
C HIS A 456 -21.83 -0.54 1.42
N ILE A 457 -22.32 0.70 1.37
CA ILE A 457 -23.66 1.08 0.91
C ILE A 457 -23.52 2.39 0.11
N VAL A 458 -22.46 2.49 -0.70
CA VAL A 458 -22.20 3.68 -1.52
C VAL A 458 -22.63 3.37 -2.95
N SER A 459 -23.60 4.13 -3.46
CA SER A 459 -24.11 3.91 -4.82
C SER A 459 -22.99 4.01 -5.87
N ALA A 460 -23.10 3.23 -6.95
CA ALA A 460 -22.12 3.22 -8.05
C ALA A 460 -21.81 4.62 -8.62
N LYS A 461 -22.79 5.54 -8.57
CA LYS A 461 -22.60 6.95 -8.96
C LYS A 461 -21.63 7.68 -8.04
N VAL A 462 -21.74 7.51 -6.72
CA VAL A 462 -20.85 8.15 -5.75
C VAL A 462 -19.43 7.57 -5.85
N TRP A 463 -19.29 6.25 -6.04
CA TRP A 463 -17.99 5.64 -6.36
C TRP A 463 -17.37 6.23 -7.64
N THR A 464 -18.17 6.46 -8.69
CA THR A 464 -17.70 7.08 -9.94
C THR A 464 -17.19 8.51 -9.69
N TYR A 465 -17.90 9.33 -8.90
CA TYR A 465 -17.44 10.67 -8.54
C TYR A 465 -16.18 10.65 -7.68
N PHE A 466 -16.06 9.70 -6.74
CA PHE A 466 -14.86 9.51 -5.92
C PHE A 466 -13.65 9.16 -6.80
N ILE A 467 -13.76 8.17 -7.69
CA ILE A 467 -12.69 7.76 -8.61
C ILE A 467 -12.25 8.94 -9.49
N MET A 468 -13.20 9.72 -10.01
CA MET A 468 -12.89 10.92 -10.81
C MET A 468 -12.21 12.02 -9.99
N GLY A 469 -12.57 12.17 -8.71
CA GLY A 469 -11.89 13.06 -7.76
C GLY A 469 -10.45 12.62 -7.47
N VAL A 470 -10.22 11.31 -7.26
CA VAL A 470 -8.88 10.73 -7.07
C VAL A 470 -8.03 10.91 -8.33
N ALA A 471 -8.57 10.65 -9.52
CA ALA A 471 -7.87 10.89 -10.78
C ALA A 471 -7.47 12.36 -10.96
N CYS A 472 -8.35 13.31 -10.62
CA CYS A 472 -8.06 14.73 -10.61
C CYS A 472 -6.92 15.09 -9.62
N ALA A 473 -6.96 14.52 -8.40
CA ALA A 473 -5.92 14.71 -7.39
C ALA A 473 -4.55 14.16 -7.86
N ILE A 474 -4.51 13.00 -8.52
CA ILE A 474 -3.29 12.43 -9.11
C ILE A 474 -2.73 13.34 -10.21
N ILE A 475 -3.56 13.84 -11.12
CA ILE A 475 -3.14 14.77 -12.18
C ILE A 475 -2.55 16.06 -11.57
N LEU A 476 -3.21 16.64 -10.56
CA LEU A 476 -2.71 17.81 -9.85
C LEU A 476 -1.40 17.53 -9.09
N LEU A 477 -1.24 16.34 -8.51
CA LEU A 477 -0.01 15.92 -7.84
C LEU A 477 1.16 15.77 -8.84
N VAL A 478 0.92 15.18 -10.01
CA VAL A 478 1.93 15.09 -11.09
C VAL A 478 2.31 16.48 -11.58
N ILE A 479 1.34 17.38 -11.80
CA ILE A 479 1.62 18.78 -12.16
C ILE A 479 2.45 19.47 -11.08
N PHE A 480 2.12 19.26 -9.80
CA PHE A 480 2.85 19.84 -8.67
C PHE A 480 4.28 19.31 -8.57
N LEU A 481 4.49 17.99 -8.77
CA LEU A 481 5.81 17.35 -8.80
C LEU A 481 6.66 17.85 -9.98
N VAL A 482 6.08 17.95 -11.19
CA VAL A 482 6.77 18.50 -12.36
C VAL A 482 7.15 19.97 -12.15
N LEU A 483 6.29 20.77 -11.51
CA LEU A 483 6.62 22.14 -11.12
C LEU A 483 7.73 22.17 -10.06
N PHE A 484 7.67 21.32 -9.05
CA PHE A 484 8.68 21.25 -7.99
C PHE A 484 10.08 20.93 -8.53
N ILE A 485 10.18 19.99 -9.46
CA ILE A 485 11.44 19.62 -10.13
C ILE A 485 11.91 20.72 -11.10
N ARG A 486 11.00 21.30 -11.90
CA ARG A 486 11.38 22.28 -12.94
C ARG A 486 11.50 23.73 -12.45
N GLN A 487 11.00 24.05 -11.26
CA GLN A 487 11.05 25.39 -10.66
C GLN A 487 11.75 25.35 -9.29
N PRO A 488 13.04 24.97 -9.22
CA PRO A 488 13.78 24.89 -7.97
C PRO A 488 13.92 26.26 -7.31
N PHE A 489 14.05 26.26 -5.97
CA PHE A 489 14.22 27.47 -5.17
C PHE A 489 15.65 28.00 -5.27
N ARG A 490 15.93 28.76 -6.32
CA ARG A 490 17.24 29.39 -6.55
C ARG A 490 17.19 30.88 -6.19
N THR A 491 18.31 31.42 -5.71
CA THR A 491 18.54 32.87 -5.63
C THR A 491 18.85 33.43 -7.02
N TYR A 492 18.91 34.76 -7.17
CA TYR A 492 19.28 35.39 -8.45
C TYR A 492 20.68 34.97 -8.94
N GLU A 493 21.67 34.98 -8.05
CA GLU A 493 23.07 34.66 -8.38
C GLU A 493 23.22 33.18 -8.74
N ALA A 494 22.56 32.29 -7.99
CA ALA A 494 22.47 30.88 -8.33
C ALA A 494 21.82 30.68 -9.71
N ASP A 495 20.63 31.23 -9.93
CA ASP A 495 19.91 31.14 -11.21
C ASP A 495 20.74 31.67 -12.39
N LYS A 496 21.53 32.74 -12.18
CA LYS A 496 22.49 33.24 -13.16
C LYS A 496 23.59 32.21 -13.46
N GLN A 497 24.29 31.66 -12.46
CA GLN A 497 25.35 30.68 -12.69
C GLN A 497 24.83 29.41 -13.39
N TYR A 498 23.74 28.81 -12.88
CA TYR A 498 23.11 27.63 -13.50
C TYR A 498 22.69 27.88 -14.95
N ARG A 499 22.18 29.08 -15.28
CA ARG A 499 21.81 29.43 -16.66
C ARG A 499 23.02 29.67 -17.55
N SER A 500 24.05 30.36 -17.05
CA SER A 500 25.27 30.60 -17.82
C SER A 500 26.00 29.31 -18.16
N TRP A 501 26.16 28.39 -17.22
CA TRP A 501 26.77 27.08 -17.48
C TRP A 501 25.94 26.24 -18.45
N ARG A 502 24.60 26.25 -18.30
CA ARG A 502 23.71 25.57 -19.24
C ARG A 502 23.71 26.20 -20.64
N ALA A 503 23.86 27.52 -20.77
CA ALA A 503 23.97 28.22 -22.06
C ALA A 503 25.32 27.96 -22.75
N PHE A 504 26.42 27.85 -21.99
CA PHE A 504 27.71 27.40 -22.51
C PHE A 504 27.63 25.93 -22.97
N GLY A 505 27.05 25.05 -22.16
CA GLY A 505 26.81 23.66 -22.56
C GLY A 505 25.87 23.50 -23.76
N GLN A 506 24.88 24.38 -23.92
CA GLN A 506 24.02 24.39 -25.10
C GLN A 506 24.75 24.89 -26.37
N MET A 507 25.69 25.83 -26.23
CA MET A 507 26.60 26.21 -27.33
C MET A 507 27.44 25.01 -27.79
N LEU A 508 28.04 24.25 -26.86
CA LEU A 508 28.79 23.02 -27.17
C LEU A 508 27.91 21.92 -27.80
N LYS A 509 26.63 21.86 -27.43
CA LYS A 509 25.66 20.89 -27.99
C LYS A 509 25.27 21.20 -29.44
N ASP A 510 25.17 22.48 -29.80
CA ASP A 510 24.68 22.97 -31.09
C ASP A 510 25.81 23.35 -32.07
N ILE A 511 27.06 23.20 -31.62
CA ILE A 511 28.31 23.59 -32.26
C ILE A 511 28.49 23.17 -33.73
N GLY A 512 27.92 22.03 -34.13
CA GLY A 512 28.02 21.50 -35.51
C GLY A 512 27.31 22.35 -36.57
N GLN A 513 26.62 23.43 -36.17
CA GLN A 513 26.01 24.42 -37.06
C GLN A 513 26.87 25.69 -37.21
N MET A 514 28.06 25.74 -36.60
CA MET A 514 28.89 26.94 -36.48
C MET A 514 30.25 26.77 -37.15
N ASP A 515 30.81 27.87 -37.65
CA ASP A 515 32.18 27.92 -38.20
C ASP A 515 33.18 28.18 -37.06
N LEU A 516 33.81 27.11 -36.57
CA LEU A 516 34.73 27.14 -35.43
C LEU A 516 35.90 28.12 -35.61
N ARG A 517 36.42 28.27 -36.84
CA ARG A 517 37.55 29.16 -37.14
C ARG A 517 37.22 30.63 -36.91
N LYS A 518 35.94 31.02 -37.03
CA LYS A 518 35.48 32.39 -36.77
C LYS A 518 35.28 32.69 -35.28
N ILE A 519 35.28 31.67 -34.43
CA ILE A 519 34.94 31.78 -33.00
C ILE A 519 36.20 31.63 -32.13
N GLY A 520 37.13 30.74 -32.48
CA GLY A 520 38.30 30.44 -31.65
C GLY A 520 39.46 29.78 -32.38
N SER A 521 40.64 29.82 -31.76
CA SER A 521 41.82 29.06 -32.18
C SER A 521 41.69 27.57 -31.82
N LEU A 522 42.50 26.71 -32.43
CA LEU A 522 42.51 25.28 -32.13
C LEU A 522 42.72 25.00 -30.63
N ALA A 523 43.71 25.64 -30.00
CA ALA A 523 43.99 25.51 -28.57
C ALA A 523 42.81 25.89 -27.66
N LEU A 524 41.99 26.89 -28.05
CA LEU A 524 40.77 27.23 -27.31
C LEU A 524 39.69 26.13 -27.43
N TRP A 525 39.62 25.47 -28.58
CA TRP A 525 38.73 24.35 -28.80
C TRP A 525 39.19 23.06 -28.12
N GLU A 526 40.49 22.87 -27.92
CA GLU A 526 41.02 21.80 -27.05
C GLU A 526 40.64 22.02 -25.58
N GLU A 527 40.68 23.27 -25.08
CA GLU A 527 40.16 23.60 -23.75
C GLU A 527 38.66 23.29 -23.65
N TYR A 528 37.86 23.72 -24.64
CA TYR A 528 36.41 23.53 -24.64
C TYR A 528 35.97 22.08 -24.90
N LEU A 529 36.82 21.26 -25.52
CA LEU A 529 36.58 19.82 -25.68
C LEU A 529 36.49 19.12 -24.33
N VAL A 530 37.30 19.50 -23.34
CA VAL A 530 37.26 18.87 -22.01
C VAL A 530 35.93 19.16 -21.30
N TYR A 531 35.44 20.41 -21.35
CA TYR A 531 34.07 20.74 -20.91
C TYR A 531 32.99 20.00 -21.70
N ALA A 532 33.19 19.82 -23.00
CA ALA A 532 32.25 19.07 -23.82
C ALA A 532 32.20 17.59 -23.46
N VAL A 533 33.32 16.96 -23.09
CA VAL A 533 33.34 15.59 -22.55
C VAL A 533 32.56 15.56 -21.23
N ALA A 534 32.90 16.42 -20.26
CA ALA A 534 32.20 16.50 -18.98
C ALA A 534 30.67 16.69 -19.12
N PHE A 535 30.21 17.41 -20.15
CA PHE A 535 28.80 17.67 -20.41
C PHE A 535 28.11 16.63 -21.33
N GLY A 536 28.81 15.59 -21.78
CA GLY A 536 28.26 14.55 -22.68
C GLY A 536 28.13 14.95 -24.16
N TYR A 537 28.86 15.98 -24.59
CA TYR A 537 28.87 16.50 -25.98
C TYR A 537 30.20 16.31 -26.72
N GLY A 538 31.23 15.72 -26.11
CA GLY A 538 32.59 15.62 -26.66
C GLY A 538 32.65 15.10 -28.11
N LYS A 539 31.94 14.00 -28.43
CA LYS A 539 31.88 13.42 -29.80
C LYS A 539 31.40 14.44 -30.86
N LYS A 540 30.49 15.37 -30.50
CA LYS A 540 30.03 16.43 -31.41
C LYS A 540 31.09 17.50 -31.64
N VAL A 541 31.81 17.89 -30.58
CA VAL A 541 32.86 18.91 -30.65
C VAL A 541 34.03 18.39 -31.47
N ILE A 542 34.49 17.16 -31.23
CA ILE A 542 35.50 16.49 -32.06
C ILE A 542 35.09 16.50 -33.53
N LYS A 543 33.87 16.04 -33.86
CA LYS A 543 33.39 16.01 -35.25
C LYS A 543 33.34 17.38 -35.91
N ALA A 544 32.98 18.43 -35.17
CA ALA A 544 33.02 19.80 -35.66
C ALA A 544 34.48 20.30 -35.87
N MET A 545 35.39 19.98 -34.96
CA MET A 545 36.82 20.31 -35.05
C MET A 545 37.47 19.66 -36.27
N THR A 546 37.27 18.35 -36.50
CA THR A 546 37.77 17.62 -37.68
C THR A 546 37.23 18.18 -39.00
N HIS A 547 36.03 18.77 -39.00
CA HIS A 547 35.48 19.43 -40.19
C HIS A 547 36.04 20.86 -40.43
N SER A 548 36.47 21.54 -39.37
CA SER A 548 36.89 22.95 -39.43
C SER A 548 38.41 23.14 -39.53
N PHE A 549 39.19 22.29 -38.87
CA PHE A 549 40.65 22.34 -38.85
C PHE A 549 41.27 21.32 -39.82
N SER A 550 42.43 21.65 -40.37
CA SER A 550 43.15 20.76 -41.28
C SER A 550 43.92 19.67 -40.52
N GLN A 551 44.23 18.57 -41.20
CA GLN A 551 45.01 17.48 -40.63
C GLN A 551 46.36 17.93 -40.06
N GLU A 552 47.07 18.85 -40.75
CA GLU A 552 48.35 19.39 -40.29
C GLU A 552 48.21 20.26 -39.02
N GLU A 553 47.12 21.03 -38.90
CA GLU A 553 46.81 21.77 -37.67
C GLU A 553 46.51 20.80 -36.50
N LEU A 554 45.74 19.73 -36.76
CA LEU A 554 45.33 18.73 -35.75
C LEU A 554 46.47 17.79 -35.34
N MET A 555 47.47 17.55 -36.19
CA MET A 555 48.67 16.79 -35.83
C MET A 555 49.64 17.56 -34.92
N ASN A 556 49.49 18.89 -34.81
CA ASN A 556 50.26 19.76 -33.93
C ASN A 556 49.45 20.21 -32.69
N ALA A 557 48.31 19.55 -32.42
CA ALA A 557 47.47 19.77 -31.26
C ALA A 557 48.09 19.18 -29.97
N SER A 558 47.52 19.49 -28.81
CA SER A 558 47.94 18.91 -27.53
C SER A 558 47.44 17.47 -27.32
N LEU A 559 46.29 17.12 -27.90
CA LEU A 559 45.78 15.75 -27.94
C LEU A 559 46.32 14.98 -29.16
N PRO A 560 46.53 13.65 -29.05
CA PRO A 560 46.92 12.79 -30.16
C PRO A 560 45.99 12.94 -31.38
N PHE A 561 46.56 12.85 -32.59
CA PHE A 561 45.79 12.97 -33.84
C PHE A 561 44.64 11.94 -33.94
N SER A 562 44.77 10.78 -33.30
CA SER A 562 43.76 9.72 -33.22
C SER A 562 42.42 10.18 -32.63
N PHE A 563 42.42 11.10 -31.66
CA PHE A 563 41.20 11.73 -31.12
C PHE A 563 40.36 12.38 -32.23
N TYR A 564 41.02 12.95 -33.26
CA TYR A 564 40.38 13.68 -34.34
C TYR A 564 40.15 12.86 -35.61
N ALA A 565 41.02 11.88 -35.88
CA ALA A 565 41.02 11.08 -37.09
C ALA A 565 39.80 10.16 -37.22
N ASN A 566 39.45 9.48 -36.13
CA ASN A 566 38.44 8.41 -36.13
C ASN A 566 37.05 8.88 -35.64
N GLU A 567 36.52 10.02 -36.11
CA GLU A 567 35.16 10.55 -35.80
C GLU A 567 34.68 10.50 -34.31
N GLY A 568 35.59 10.48 -33.33
CA GLY A 568 35.25 10.31 -31.91
C GLY A 568 35.00 8.86 -31.46
N VAL A 569 35.38 7.86 -32.28
CA VAL A 569 35.49 6.43 -31.93
C VAL A 569 36.45 6.26 -30.74
N PHE A 570 37.63 6.89 -30.78
CA PHE A 570 38.59 6.94 -29.67
C PHE A 570 37.94 7.39 -28.34
N LEU A 571 37.13 8.45 -28.38
CA LEU A 571 36.37 8.94 -27.22
C LEU A 571 35.25 7.97 -26.79
N SER A 572 34.80 7.07 -27.66
CA SER A 572 33.96 5.92 -27.24
C SER A 572 34.78 4.97 -26.41
N HIS A 573 35.84 4.37 -26.96
CA HIS A 573 36.67 3.37 -26.27
C HIS A 573 37.15 3.90 -24.92
N PHE A 574 37.62 5.15 -24.86
CA PHE A 574 37.99 5.81 -23.61
C PHE A 574 36.82 5.90 -22.61
N ASN A 575 35.67 6.45 -23.01
CA ASN A 575 34.50 6.54 -22.13
C ASN A 575 33.92 5.17 -21.74
N ASP A 576 33.99 4.18 -22.63
CA ASP A 576 33.41 2.85 -22.47
C ASP A 576 34.28 2.05 -21.47
N SER A 577 35.61 2.06 -21.63
CA SER A 577 36.56 1.49 -20.63
C SER A 577 36.45 2.15 -19.26
N VAL A 578 36.31 3.49 -19.21
CA VAL A 578 36.02 4.21 -17.95
C VAL A 578 34.68 3.78 -17.35
N SER A 579 33.65 3.65 -18.17
CA SER A 579 32.31 3.26 -17.70
C SER A 579 32.27 1.82 -17.21
N GLU A 580 33.04 0.91 -17.82
CA GLU A 580 33.15 -0.48 -17.38
C GLU A 580 33.81 -0.56 -15.99
N SER A 581 34.96 0.11 -15.80
CA SER A 581 35.62 0.27 -14.50
C SER A 581 34.67 0.81 -13.41
N VAL A 582 33.86 1.85 -13.73
CA VAL A 582 32.89 2.46 -12.78
C VAL A 582 31.65 1.57 -12.53
N ASN A 583 31.19 0.78 -13.50
CA ASN A 583 29.99 -0.05 -13.31
C ASN A 583 30.29 -1.38 -12.58
N HIS A 584 31.53 -1.86 -12.61
CA HIS A 584 31.93 -3.07 -11.87
C HIS A 584 31.98 -2.89 -10.34
N SER A 585 31.81 -1.67 -9.82
CA SER A 585 31.84 -1.38 -8.38
C SER A 585 30.48 -1.22 -7.69
N SER A 586 29.35 -1.08 -8.41
CA SER A 586 28.08 -0.67 -7.79
C SER A 586 26.80 -1.34 -8.35
N PHE A 587 26.00 -1.98 -7.49
CA PHE A 587 24.75 -2.65 -7.89
C PHE A 587 23.60 -2.55 -6.87
N GLY A 588 22.38 -2.27 -7.37
CA GLY A 588 21.15 -2.80 -6.78
C GLY A 588 19.93 -1.87 -6.68
N SER A 589 18.94 -2.03 -7.57
CA SER A 589 17.52 -1.85 -7.21
C SER A 589 16.56 -2.59 -8.17
N SER A 590 15.45 -3.11 -7.64
CA SER A 590 14.31 -3.63 -8.41
C SER A 590 13.01 -3.48 -7.60
N SER A 591 11.86 -3.35 -8.28
CA SER A 591 10.55 -3.01 -7.68
C SER A 591 9.42 -3.85 -8.26
N TYR A 592 8.42 -4.25 -7.46
CA TYR A 592 7.12 -4.76 -7.95
C TYR A 592 5.95 -4.54 -6.96
N SER A 593 4.68 -4.74 -7.40
CA SER A 593 3.42 -4.33 -6.74
C SER A 593 2.23 -5.29 -7.01
N GLY A 594 1.09 -5.19 -6.28
CA GLY A 594 -0.14 -5.97 -6.57
C GLY A 594 -1.34 -5.76 -5.60
N SER A 595 -2.59 -6.05 -6.03
CA SER A 595 -3.88 -5.74 -5.34
C SER A 595 -5.13 -6.52 -5.86
N ASN A 596 -6.26 -6.63 -5.11
CA ASN A 596 -7.73 -6.74 -5.52
C ASN A 596 -8.65 -7.45 -4.46
N SER A 597 -10.01 -7.62 -4.56
CA SER A 597 -11.16 -6.69 -4.79
C SER A 597 -12.58 -7.39 -4.78
N GLY A 598 -13.60 -6.90 -4.03
CA GLY A 598 -15.05 -7.33 -4.06
C GLY A 598 -15.79 -7.16 -2.70
N GLY A 599 -17.11 -7.35 -2.45
CA GLY A 599 -18.37 -7.57 -3.23
C GLY A 599 -19.63 -7.54 -2.27
N LEU A 600 -20.91 -7.37 -2.71
CA LEU A 600 -22.07 -7.00 -1.82
C LEU A 600 -23.53 -7.39 -2.23
N GLY A 601 -24.46 -7.43 -1.23
CA GLY A 601 -25.96 -7.51 -1.30
C GLY A 601 -26.62 -7.31 0.10
N GLY A 602 -27.96 -7.19 0.28
CA GLY A 602 -28.62 -6.96 1.62
C GLY A 602 -30.10 -7.43 1.76
N GLY A 603 -30.83 -7.27 2.88
CA GLY A 603 -30.47 -6.75 4.22
C GLY A 603 -31.62 -6.66 5.29
N PHE A 604 -31.38 -6.98 6.57
CA PHE A 604 -32.35 -6.85 7.70
C PHE A 604 -32.41 -5.42 8.32
N SER A 605 -33.33 -5.23 9.28
CA SER A 605 -33.31 -4.14 10.27
C SER A 605 -32.39 -4.46 11.47
N SER A 606 -31.94 -3.43 12.20
CA SER A 606 -30.87 -3.52 13.21
C SER A 606 -31.35 -3.48 14.67
N GLY A 607 -32.54 -2.95 14.93
CA GLY A 607 -33.13 -2.91 16.28
C GLY A 607 -33.96 -4.16 16.61
N SER A 608 -33.76 -4.75 17.79
CA SER A 608 -34.62 -5.83 18.30
C SER A 608 -36.04 -5.34 18.62
N SER A 609 -37.02 -6.16 18.28
CA SER A 609 -38.43 -6.01 18.66
C SER A 609 -38.68 -6.30 20.15
N GLY A 610 -37.83 -7.12 20.77
CA GLY A 610 -37.90 -7.52 22.18
C GLY A 610 -38.04 -9.03 22.42
N GLY A 611 -37.79 -9.88 21.42
CA GLY A 611 -37.90 -11.33 21.52
C GLY A 611 -36.95 -11.99 22.52
N GLY A 612 -37.34 -13.17 23.01
CA GLY A 612 -36.53 -14.03 23.87
C GLY A 612 -35.37 -14.71 23.12
N GLY A 613 -34.51 -15.44 23.84
CA GLY A 613 -33.40 -16.21 23.25
C GLY A 613 -32.06 -15.47 23.12
N GLY A 614 -31.97 -14.23 23.64
CA GLY A 614 -30.84 -13.33 23.40
C GLY A 614 -29.49 -13.76 23.96
N GLY A 615 -29.49 -14.50 25.07
CA GLY A 615 -28.28 -15.04 25.71
C GLY A 615 -27.69 -16.28 25.03
N SER A 616 -28.30 -16.79 23.96
CA SER A 616 -27.82 -17.98 23.26
C SER A 616 -26.46 -17.74 22.57
N GLY A 617 -25.63 -18.77 22.48
CA GLY A 617 -24.23 -18.66 22.04
C GLY A 617 -23.59 -20.02 21.73
N ALA A 618 -22.39 -20.01 21.16
CA ALA A 618 -21.65 -21.21 20.83
C ALA A 618 -20.14 -20.91 20.69
N GLY A 619 -19.28 -21.88 21.04
CA GLY A 619 -17.83 -21.78 20.92
C GLY A 619 -17.09 -23.09 21.25
N GLY A 620 -15.77 -23.05 21.28
CA GLY A 620 -14.86 -24.17 21.61
C GLY A 620 -14.13 -24.00 22.95
N PHE A 621 -13.54 -25.08 23.45
CA PHE A 621 -12.67 -25.10 24.64
C PHE A 621 -11.63 -26.24 24.59
#